data_AF-A0A2A5KLA9-F1
#
_entry.id   AF-A0A2A5KLA9-F1
#
_cell.length_a   1.000
_cell.length_b   1.000
_cell.length_c   1.000
_cell.angle_alpha   90.00
_cell.angle_beta   90.00
_cell.angle_gamma   90.00
#
_symmetry.space_group_name_H-M   'P 1'
#
loop_
_entity.id
_entity.type
_entity.pdbx_description
1 polymer ?
#
loop_
_entity_poly.entity_id
_entity_poly.type
_entity_poly.pdbx_seq_one_letter_code
_entity_poly.pdbx_strand_id
1 'polypeptide(L)'
;MERREIEALRDAVSCAAVLEEASFAIDAKESTPRAVKFRRSGEIVIVTHEGRGWFDPLSDAKGDVFGLVEHLDRAGFFKAVEKVAALVGFEISAPEWQSRSPADKCLLSLSDRWQARRHPWPASSTWRYLHDERCLPTSLLRTAIKRDLLREGPHGSLWAAHTNQAGEITGWEARGPQYRGFATGGAKVLFRLGPDASTRLAVTEAAIDAMSLAAIEGLRDGTLYLSTGGGWSATTAAALGALASRRNVQLVAATDANPQGDMFAERLRALADEAGCDWMRLRPPEEDWNEALKDRVKQRNENRKGEGGRKEEEACRMRAGRVKGGFARPKPALDPAGRDVGGRKGS
;
A
#
# COMPACT_ATOMS: atom_id res chain seq x y z
N MET A 1 18.32 17.66 2.66
CA MET A 1 18.78 17.51 4.05
C MET A 1 18.80 16.03 4.35
N GLU A 2 19.97 15.51 4.69
CA GLU A 2 20.15 14.11 5.08
C GLU A 2 19.51 13.88 6.45
N ARG A 3 19.01 12.67 6.73
CA ARG A 3 18.35 12.33 8.02
C ARG A 3 19.22 12.68 9.24
N ARG A 4 20.55 12.58 9.08
CA ARG A 4 21.54 12.90 10.11
C ARG A 4 21.59 14.40 10.47
N GLU A 5 21.33 15.29 9.51
CA GLU A 5 21.35 16.73 9.73
C GLU A 5 20.10 17.18 10.52
N ILE A 6 18.94 16.56 10.24
CA ILE A 6 17.69 16.81 10.98
C ILE A 6 17.81 16.33 12.42
N GLU A 7 18.38 15.15 12.65
CA GLU A 7 18.63 14.62 14.00
C GLU A 7 19.64 15.49 14.77
N ALA A 8 20.69 16.00 14.11
CA ALA A 8 21.64 16.93 14.72
C ALA A 8 21.00 18.27 15.11
N LEU A 9 20.12 18.83 14.27
CA LEU A 9 19.36 20.05 14.59
C LEU A 9 18.39 19.83 15.76
N ARG A 10 17.74 18.66 15.81
CA ARG A 10 16.85 18.28 16.92
C ARG A 10 17.57 18.21 18.26
N ASP A 11 18.82 17.77 18.26
CA ASP A 11 19.63 17.68 19.48
C ASP A 11 20.32 19.00 19.85
N ALA A 12 20.49 19.92 18.89
CA ALA A 12 21.15 21.20 19.09
C ALA A 12 20.23 22.32 19.60
N VAL A 13 18.92 22.27 19.29
CA VAL A 13 17.96 23.34 19.66
C VAL A 13 16.94 22.85 20.68
N SER A 14 16.86 23.59 21.78
CA SER A 14 15.81 23.40 22.78
C SER A 14 14.52 24.13 22.38
N CYS A 15 13.37 23.53 22.70
CA CYS A 15 12.05 24.15 22.62
C CYS A 15 11.98 25.50 23.36
N ALA A 16 12.79 25.68 24.41
CA ALA A 16 12.87 26.95 25.14
C ALA A 16 13.39 28.10 24.25
N ALA A 17 14.39 27.85 23.41
CA ALA A 17 14.96 28.88 22.53
C ALA A 17 13.94 29.34 21.47
N VAL A 18 13.14 28.41 20.95
CA VAL A 18 12.06 28.70 20.01
C VAL A 18 10.97 29.57 20.68
N LEU A 19 10.63 29.29 21.93
CA LEU A 19 9.61 30.04 22.68
C LEU A 19 10.07 31.46 23.01
N GLU A 20 11.34 31.65 23.37
CA GLU A 20 11.92 32.96 23.61
C GLU A 20 11.90 33.84 22.35
N GLU A 21 12.25 33.29 21.18
CA GLU A 21 12.16 34.02 19.91
C GLU A 21 10.70 34.33 19.52
N ALA A 22 9.78 33.40 19.83
CA ALA A 22 8.34 33.62 19.67
C ALA A 22 7.73 34.58 20.72
N SER A 23 8.56 35.24 21.53
CA SER A 23 8.19 36.23 22.56
C SER A 23 7.33 35.65 23.69
N PHE A 24 7.51 34.38 24.04
CA PHE A 24 6.97 33.82 25.27
C PHE A 24 7.84 34.18 26.47
N ALA A 25 7.19 34.53 27.58
CA ALA A 25 7.86 34.79 28.84
C ALA A 25 7.83 33.56 29.75
N ILE A 26 8.93 33.31 30.47
CA ILE A 26 9.00 32.25 31.47
C ILE A 26 8.15 32.63 32.69
N ASP A 27 7.21 31.77 33.07
CA ASP A 27 6.49 31.86 34.33
C ASP A 27 7.30 31.17 35.44
N ALA A 28 8.23 31.92 36.05
CA ALA A 28 9.12 31.40 37.09
C ALA A 28 8.39 30.96 38.36
N LYS A 29 7.16 31.42 38.60
CA LYS A 29 6.38 31.07 39.81
C LYS A 29 5.70 29.72 39.68
N GLU A 30 5.35 29.31 38.47
CA GLU A 30 4.69 28.03 38.20
C GLU A 30 5.59 27.00 37.49
N SER A 31 6.85 27.35 37.23
CA SER A 31 7.84 26.43 36.66
C SER A 31 8.46 25.52 37.73
N THR A 32 8.80 24.30 37.34
CA THR A 32 9.53 23.34 38.18
C THR A 32 10.83 22.94 37.48
N PRO A 33 11.82 22.38 38.19
CA PRO A 33 13.09 21.97 37.58
C PRO A 33 12.97 20.97 36.42
N ARG A 34 11.83 20.27 36.30
CA ARG A 34 11.57 19.27 35.24
C ARG A 34 10.54 19.72 34.20
N ALA A 35 9.86 20.84 34.44
CA ALA A 35 8.83 21.36 33.55
C ALA A 35 8.79 22.89 33.65
N VAL A 36 9.26 23.56 32.59
CA VAL A 36 9.33 25.03 32.52
C VAL A 36 8.11 25.54 31.76
N LYS A 37 7.36 26.47 32.36
CA LYS A 37 6.14 27.02 31.76
C LYS A 37 6.44 28.35 31.07
N PHE A 38 5.98 28.45 29.84
CA PHE A 38 6.07 29.64 28.99
C PHE A 38 4.67 30.20 28.74
N ARG A 39 4.51 31.52 28.80
CA ARG A 39 3.23 32.18 28.57
C ARG A 39 3.33 33.34 27.59
N ARG A 40 2.30 33.51 26.77
CA ARG A 40 2.14 34.66 25.85
C ARG A 40 0.67 34.96 25.63
N SER A 41 0.20 36.14 26.05
CA SER A 41 -1.15 36.64 25.74
C SER A 41 -2.33 35.66 25.97
N GLY A 42 -2.20 34.73 26.94
CA GLY A 42 -3.20 33.70 27.25
C GLY A 42 -2.86 32.29 26.78
N GLU A 43 -1.86 32.13 25.92
CA GLU A 43 -1.29 30.83 25.53
C GLU A 43 -0.32 30.33 26.61
N ILE A 44 -0.34 29.02 26.88
CA ILE A 44 0.58 28.36 27.82
C ILE A 44 1.25 27.21 27.09
N VAL A 45 2.58 27.15 27.13
CA VAL A 45 3.35 26.02 26.61
C VAL A 45 4.26 25.50 27.72
N ILE A 46 4.26 24.20 27.96
CA ILE A 46 5.08 23.57 29.00
C ILE A 46 6.18 22.75 28.33
N VAL A 47 7.43 23.14 28.59
CA VAL A 47 8.61 22.46 28.08
C VAL A 47 9.09 21.42 29.09
N THR A 48 9.30 20.19 28.62
CA THR A 48 9.72 19.02 29.40
C THR A 48 10.89 18.32 28.73
N HIS A 49 11.37 17.22 29.34
CA HIS A 49 12.49 16.43 28.80
C HIS A 49 13.75 17.25 28.50
N GLU A 50 14.17 18.09 29.46
CA GLU A 50 15.38 18.92 29.36
C GLU A 50 15.38 19.86 28.14
N GLY A 51 14.20 20.31 27.70
CA GLY A 51 14.08 21.21 26.55
C GLY A 51 13.77 20.52 25.23
N ARG A 52 13.70 19.19 25.18
CA ARG A 52 13.49 18.44 23.93
C ARG A 52 12.03 18.19 23.60
N GLY A 53 11.14 18.30 24.58
CA GLY A 53 9.72 18.04 24.43
C GLY A 53 8.88 19.21 24.93
N TRP A 54 7.67 19.33 24.39
CA TRP A 54 6.70 20.31 24.85
C TRP A 54 5.28 19.76 24.75
N PHE A 55 4.37 20.36 25.51
CA PHE A 55 2.94 20.18 25.35
C PHE A 55 2.17 21.44 25.75
N ASP A 56 0.98 21.63 25.16
CA ASP A 56 0.02 22.66 25.51
C ASP A 56 -0.99 22.07 26.52
N PRO A 57 -1.18 22.65 27.72
CA PRO A 57 -2.15 22.14 28.70
C PRO A 57 -3.61 22.49 28.37
N LEU A 58 -3.86 23.35 27.37
CA LEU A 58 -5.19 23.75 26.92
C LEU A 58 -5.64 22.98 25.66
N SER A 59 -4.77 22.13 25.09
CA SER A 59 -5.07 21.26 23.95
C SER A 59 -4.34 19.91 24.04
N ASP A 60 -4.56 19.01 23.08
CA ASP A 60 -3.79 17.75 22.98
C ASP A 60 -2.46 17.91 22.22
N ALA A 61 -2.05 19.14 21.92
CA ALA A 61 -0.84 19.40 21.15
C ALA A 61 0.43 19.12 21.96
N LYS A 62 1.32 18.31 21.39
CA LYS A 62 2.61 17.93 21.97
C LYS A 62 3.59 17.53 20.87
N GLY A 63 4.87 17.66 21.13
CA GLY A 63 5.88 17.26 20.14
C GLY A 63 7.30 17.62 20.52
N ASP A 64 8.17 17.59 19.51
CA ASP A 64 9.55 18.04 19.57
C ASP A 64 9.67 19.50 19.10
N VAL A 65 10.91 19.97 18.97
CA VAL A 65 11.24 21.36 18.57
C VAL A 65 10.65 21.74 17.20
N PHE A 66 10.53 20.80 16.26
CA PHE A 66 9.93 21.08 14.95
C PHE A 66 8.41 21.15 15.07
N GLY A 67 7.80 20.20 15.79
CA GLY A 67 6.36 20.23 16.07
C GLY A 67 5.93 21.49 16.82
N LEU A 68 6.82 22.07 17.64
CA LEU A 68 6.58 23.35 18.31
C LEU A 68 6.48 24.51 17.33
N VAL A 69 7.42 24.61 16.39
CA VAL A 69 7.41 25.67 15.37
C VAL A 69 6.22 25.52 14.43
N GLU A 70 5.88 24.28 14.04
CA GLU A 70 4.67 24.01 13.26
C GLU A 70 3.40 24.46 14.01
N HIS A 71 3.33 24.20 15.31
CA HIS A 71 2.21 24.59 16.16
C HIS A 71 2.07 26.11 16.30
N LEU A 72 3.18 26.82 16.53
CA LEU A 72 3.21 28.27 16.73
C LEU A 72 2.94 29.05 15.44
N ASP A 73 3.50 28.61 14.31
CA ASP A 73 3.40 29.33 13.04
C ASP A 73 2.28 28.83 12.13
N ARG A 74 1.61 27.72 12.48
CA ARG A 74 0.71 26.98 11.59
C ARG A 74 1.34 26.69 10.21
N ALA A 75 2.66 26.49 10.22
CA ALA A 75 3.48 26.30 9.03
C ALA A 75 3.89 24.83 8.89
N GLY A 76 4.21 24.39 7.68
CA GLY A 76 4.70 23.03 7.44
C GLY A 76 6.17 22.84 7.83
N PHE A 77 6.54 21.59 8.07
CA PHE A 77 7.85 21.09 8.52
C PHE A 77 9.09 21.79 7.96
N PHE A 78 9.12 22.14 6.67
CA PHE A 78 10.28 22.79 6.06
C PHE A 78 10.57 24.17 6.64
N LYS A 79 9.53 24.98 6.89
CA LYS A 79 9.68 26.28 7.55
C LYS A 79 10.11 26.12 9.01
N ALA A 80 9.65 25.05 9.66
CA ALA A 80 10.07 24.72 11.01
C ALA A 80 11.58 24.39 11.05
N VAL A 81 12.08 23.62 10.10
CA VAL A 81 13.52 23.30 10.00
C VAL A 81 14.37 24.54 9.73
N GLU A 82 13.93 25.46 8.85
CA GLU A 82 14.66 26.71 8.58
C GLU A 82 14.78 27.60 9.82
N LYS A 83 13.69 27.77 10.58
CA LYS A 83 13.71 28.54 11.83
C LYS A 83 14.60 27.90 12.90
N VAL A 84 14.50 26.58 13.06
CA VAL A 84 15.36 25.85 14.01
C VAL A 84 16.83 25.93 13.60
N ALA A 85 17.16 25.87 12.32
CA ALA A 85 18.54 26.03 11.84
C ALA A 85 19.09 27.45 12.08
N ALA A 86 18.25 28.48 11.92
CA ALA A 86 18.63 29.88 12.19
C ALA A 86 19.03 30.11 13.66
N LEU A 87 18.38 29.41 14.59
CA LEU A 87 18.65 29.49 16.03
C LEU A 87 20.02 28.94 16.45
N VAL A 88 20.61 28.02 15.69
CA VAL A 88 21.95 27.43 15.99
C VAL A 88 23.08 28.26 15.42
N GLY A 89 22.79 29.33 14.67
CA GLY A 89 23.81 30.02 13.87
C GLY A 89 24.45 29.09 12.84
N PHE A 90 23.77 28.01 12.47
CA PHE A 90 24.23 27.10 11.43
C PHE A 90 24.15 27.86 10.11
N GLU A 91 25.29 28.27 9.56
CA GLU A 91 25.33 28.76 8.19
C GLU A 91 24.95 27.59 7.30
N ILE A 92 23.67 27.54 6.94
CA ILE A 92 23.22 26.81 5.76
C ILE A 92 24.01 27.45 4.63
N SER A 93 25.06 26.77 4.17
CA SER A 93 25.71 27.09 2.90
C SER A 93 24.63 26.94 1.85
N ALA A 94 23.91 28.02 1.59
CA ALA A 94 22.88 28.08 0.58
C ALA A 94 23.62 27.83 -0.74
N PRO A 95 23.41 26.70 -1.43
CA PRO A 95 23.63 26.77 -2.86
C PRO A 95 22.65 27.85 -3.33
N GLU A 96 23.11 28.81 -4.12
CA GLU A 96 22.25 29.75 -4.85
C GLU A 96 21.28 28.95 -5.73
N TRP A 97 20.23 28.43 -5.13
CA TRP A 97 19.00 28.16 -5.80
C TRP A 97 18.27 29.49 -5.73
N GLN A 98 18.36 30.24 -6.83
CA GLN A 98 17.24 31.05 -7.27
C GLN A 98 15.98 30.31 -6.86
N SER A 99 15.13 30.96 -6.06
CA SER A 99 13.87 30.45 -5.55
C SER A 99 12.92 30.13 -6.70
N ARG A 100 13.24 29.05 -7.40
CA ARG A 100 12.33 28.28 -8.22
C ARG A 100 11.39 27.67 -7.22
N SER A 101 10.18 28.21 -7.19
CA SER A 101 9.04 27.62 -6.50
C SER A 101 9.07 26.10 -6.72
N PRO A 102 8.57 25.23 -5.83
CA PRO A 102 8.44 23.80 -6.13
C PRO A 102 7.58 23.50 -7.38
N ALA A 103 6.88 24.51 -7.91
CA ALA A 103 6.25 24.52 -9.24
C ALA A 103 7.25 24.52 -10.42
N ASP A 104 8.51 24.96 -10.22
CA ASP A 104 9.53 25.13 -11.25
C ASP A 104 10.52 23.94 -11.40
N LYS A 105 10.31 22.84 -10.68
CA LYS A 105 11.11 21.60 -10.83
C LYS A 105 10.39 20.47 -11.57
N CYS A 106 9.30 20.75 -12.26
CA CYS A 106 8.85 19.92 -13.36
C CYS A 106 8.36 20.81 -14.51
N LEU A 107 9.25 21.06 -15.48
CA LEU A 107 8.86 21.54 -16.81
C LEU A 107 7.88 20.59 -17.50
N LEU A 108 7.76 19.37 -16.99
CA LEU A 108 6.89 18.31 -17.47
C LEU A 108 5.58 18.31 -16.66
N SER A 109 4.45 18.29 -17.37
CA SER A 109 3.15 18.10 -16.74
C SER A 109 3.10 16.75 -15.98
N LEU A 110 2.11 16.56 -15.11
CA LEU A 110 1.89 15.26 -14.45
C LEU A 110 1.72 14.13 -15.48
N SER A 111 1.05 14.44 -16.60
CA SER A 111 0.91 13.53 -17.74
C SER A 111 2.27 13.14 -18.33
N ASP A 112 3.12 14.12 -18.62
CA ASP A 112 4.44 13.85 -19.19
C ASP A 112 5.32 13.02 -18.25
N ARG A 113 5.27 13.31 -16.94
CA ARG A 113 5.99 12.52 -15.92
C ARG A 113 5.49 11.09 -15.83
N TRP A 114 4.18 10.89 -15.95
CA TRP A 114 3.56 9.57 -15.97
C TRP A 114 3.98 8.78 -17.22
N GLN A 115 3.89 9.41 -18.39
CA GLN A 115 4.25 8.79 -19.67
C GLN A 115 5.76 8.52 -19.80
N ALA A 116 6.60 9.31 -19.16
CA ALA A 116 8.05 9.08 -19.13
C ALA A 116 8.45 7.81 -18.36
N ARG A 117 7.57 7.25 -17.53
CA ARG A 117 7.84 6.00 -16.81
C ARG A 117 7.40 4.79 -17.62
N ARG A 118 8.11 3.68 -17.42
CA ARG A 118 7.78 2.40 -18.04
C ARG A 118 6.67 1.69 -17.28
N HIS A 119 5.95 0.81 -17.96
CA HIS A 119 5.07 -0.16 -17.29
C HIS A 119 5.91 -1.24 -16.60
N PRO A 120 5.47 -1.79 -15.46
CA PRO A 120 6.10 -2.97 -14.88
C PRO A 120 6.06 -4.17 -15.85
N TRP A 121 7.18 -4.85 -16.06
CA TRP A 121 7.25 -6.10 -16.83
C TRP A 121 7.82 -7.26 -15.99
N PRO A 122 7.60 -8.55 -16.33
CA PRO A 122 7.93 -9.70 -15.49
C PRO A 122 9.33 -9.76 -14.87
N ALA A 123 10.33 -9.17 -15.53
CA ALA A 123 11.71 -9.14 -15.05
C ALA A 123 12.08 -7.87 -14.24
N SER A 124 11.21 -6.87 -14.18
CA SER A 124 11.44 -5.62 -13.45
C SER A 124 11.40 -5.81 -11.94
N SER A 125 12.07 -4.92 -11.20
CA SER A 125 12.01 -4.89 -9.73
C SER A 125 10.60 -4.59 -9.22
N THR A 126 9.88 -3.67 -9.87
CA THR A 126 8.51 -3.32 -9.49
C THR A 126 7.57 -4.51 -9.70
N TRP A 127 7.75 -5.30 -10.77
CA TRP A 127 6.97 -6.51 -10.95
C TRP A 127 7.24 -7.54 -9.87
N ARG A 128 8.51 -7.81 -9.55
CA ARG A 128 8.86 -8.75 -8.46
C ARG A 128 8.28 -8.31 -7.12
N TYR A 129 8.35 -7.01 -6.81
CA TYR A 129 7.69 -6.45 -5.65
C TYR A 129 6.17 -6.73 -5.64
N LEU A 130 5.48 -6.49 -6.75
CA LEU A 130 4.03 -6.67 -6.82
C LEU A 130 3.59 -8.15 -6.85
N HIS A 131 4.32 -8.97 -7.60
CA HIS A 131 3.95 -10.36 -7.84
C HIS A 131 4.48 -11.28 -6.74
N ASP A 132 5.76 -11.15 -6.38
CA ASP A 132 6.43 -12.09 -5.48
C ASP A 132 6.25 -11.67 -4.01
N GLU A 133 6.46 -10.39 -3.69
CA GLU A 133 6.33 -9.89 -2.31
C GLU A 133 4.88 -9.58 -1.93
N ARG A 134 4.12 -8.96 -2.85
CA ARG A 134 2.71 -8.55 -2.61
C ARG A 134 1.69 -9.58 -3.09
N CYS A 135 2.13 -10.72 -3.64
CA CYS A 135 1.31 -11.85 -4.06
C CYS A 135 0.20 -11.51 -5.08
N LEU A 136 0.32 -10.41 -5.83
CA LEU A 136 -0.69 -10.00 -6.81
C LEU A 136 -0.63 -10.92 -8.05
N PRO A 137 -1.76 -11.54 -8.47
CA PRO A 137 -1.76 -12.46 -9.59
C PRO A 137 -1.32 -11.82 -10.91
N THR A 138 -0.56 -12.57 -11.72
CA THR A 138 -0.11 -12.14 -13.05
C THR A 138 -1.26 -11.63 -13.94
N SER A 139 -2.43 -12.28 -13.91
CA SER A 139 -3.60 -11.86 -14.69
C SER A 139 -4.11 -10.48 -14.30
N LEU A 140 -4.15 -10.19 -12.99
CA LEU A 140 -4.54 -8.89 -12.46
C LEU A 140 -3.54 -7.80 -12.85
N LEU A 141 -2.23 -8.06 -12.67
CA LEU A 141 -1.18 -7.12 -13.04
C LEU A 141 -1.24 -6.75 -14.52
N ARG A 142 -1.36 -7.75 -15.40
CA ARG A 142 -1.53 -7.51 -16.85
C ARG A 142 -2.77 -6.68 -17.16
N THR A 143 -3.86 -6.93 -16.45
CA THR A 143 -5.12 -6.21 -16.60
C THR A 143 -5.00 -4.74 -16.20
N ALA A 144 -4.31 -4.46 -15.08
CA ALA A 144 -4.05 -3.10 -14.60
C ALA A 144 -3.05 -2.35 -15.51
N ILE A 145 -2.00 -3.02 -15.98
CA ILE A 145 -1.03 -2.47 -16.95
C ILE A 145 -1.71 -2.09 -18.27
N LYS A 146 -2.56 -2.97 -18.81
CA LYS A 146 -3.31 -2.72 -20.06
C LYS A 146 -4.23 -1.50 -19.95
N ARG A 147 -4.72 -1.21 -18.73
CA ARG A 147 -5.54 -0.03 -18.42
C ARG A 147 -4.73 1.22 -18.07
N ASP A 148 -3.42 1.18 -18.25
CA ASP A 148 -2.52 2.29 -17.93
C ASP A 148 -2.54 2.71 -16.45
N LEU A 149 -2.80 1.78 -15.53
CA LEU A 149 -2.96 2.11 -14.11
C LEU A 149 -1.65 2.08 -13.32
N LEU A 150 -0.62 1.41 -13.85
CA LEU A 150 0.63 1.13 -13.13
C LEU A 150 1.85 1.57 -13.94
N ARG A 151 2.81 2.16 -13.23
CA ARG A 151 4.14 2.55 -13.75
C ARG A 151 5.24 2.16 -12.77
N GLU A 152 6.45 2.04 -13.29
CA GLU A 152 7.66 1.87 -12.50
C GLU A 152 8.12 3.21 -11.93
N GLY A 153 8.23 3.25 -10.61
CA GLY A 153 8.83 4.34 -9.87
C GLY A 153 10.30 4.10 -9.55
N PRO A 154 10.99 5.10 -8.99
CA PRO A 154 12.36 4.96 -8.49
C PRO A 154 12.51 3.79 -7.51
N HIS A 155 13.69 3.17 -7.48
CA HIS A 155 14.04 2.10 -6.53
C HIS A 155 13.07 0.91 -6.52
N GLY A 156 12.48 0.58 -7.68
CA GLY A 156 11.54 -0.54 -7.80
C GLY A 156 10.18 -0.29 -7.12
N SER A 157 9.85 0.96 -6.82
CA SER A 157 8.50 1.31 -6.38
C SER A 157 7.49 1.15 -7.51
N LEU A 158 6.25 0.85 -7.14
CA LEU A 158 5.05 1.02 -7.95
C LEU A 158 4.64 2.49 -7.92
N TRP A 159 4.22 3.03 -9.06
CA TRP A 159 3.34 4.19 -9.16
C TRP A 159 1.95 3.73 -9.61
N ALA A 160 0.92 4.01 -8.82
CA ALA A 160 -0.47 3.70 -9.13
C ALA A 160 -1.24 4.99 -9.44
N ALA A 161 -1.86 5.03 -10.62
CA ALA A 161 -2.49 6.22 -11.19
C ALA A 161 -3.73 6.67 -10.40
N HIS A 162 -3.79 7.95 -10.06
CA HIS A 162 -5.03 8.62 -9.68
C HIS A 162 -5.56 9.41 -10.87
N THR A 163 -6.83 9.21 -11.20
CA THR A 163 -7.47 9.88 -12.35
C THR A 163 -8.75 10.62 -11.98
N ASN A 164 -9.00 11.70 -12.70
CA ASN A 164 -10.27 12.43 -12.63
C ASN A 164 -11.40 11.67 -13.37
N GLN A 165 -12.58 12.27 -13.43
CA GLN A 165 -13.73 11.68 -14.11
C GLN A 165 -13.54 11.57 -15.64
N ALA A 166 -12.69 12.40 -16.23
CA ALA A 166 -12.34 12.34 -17.64
C ALA A 166 -11.26 11.27 -17.94
N GLY A 167 -10.75 10.58 -16.92
CA GLY A 167 -9.68 9.60 -17.07
C GLY A 167 -8.28 10.21 -17.13
N GLU A 168 -8.15 11.52 -16.94
CA GLU A 168 -6.85 12.20 -16.97
C GLU A 168 -6.10 11.98 -15.66
N ILE A 169 -4.77 11.82 -15.75
CA ILE A 169 -3.90 11.60 -14.59
C ILE A 169 -3.82 12.88 -13.74
N THR A 170 -4.25 12.78 -12.49
CA THR A 170 -4.17 13.87 -11.50
C THR A 170 -3.00 13.69 -10.54
N GLY A 171 -2.39 12.51 -10.53
CA GLY A 171 -1.28 12.16 -9.67
C GLY A 171 -1.13 10.65 -9.60
N TRP A 172 -0.25 10.18 -8.73
CA TRP A 172 -0.10 8.76 -8.47
C TRP A 172 0.34 8.57 -7.03
N GLU A 173 -0.16 7.51 -6.41
CA GLU A 173 0.43 7.02 -5.18
C GLU A 173 1.64 6.15 -5.51
N ALA A 174 2.68 6.27 -4.70
CA ALA A 174 3.92 5.57 -4.92
C ALA A 174 4.26 4.67 -3.73
N ARG A 175 4.45 3.38 -4.02
CA ARG A 175 4.72 2.36 -3.02
C ARG A 175 5.81 1.40 -3.44
N GLY A 176 6.83 1.27 -2.60
CA GLY A 176 7.87 0.25 -2.74
C GLY A 176 8.19 -0.38 -1.40
N PRO A 177 9.16 -1.30 -1.35
CA PRO A 177 9.57 -1.99 -0.12
C PRO A 177 9.95 -1.01 1.02
N GLN A 178 10.66 0.08 0.70
CA GLN A 178 11.04 1.13 1.66
C GLN A 178 10.49 2.52 1.30
N TYR A 179 9.57 2.62 0.34
CA TYR A 179 9.09 3.91 -0.17
C TYR A 179 7.58 4.07 0.00
N ARG A 180 7.17 5.25 0.50
CA ARG A 180 5.78 5.74 0.50
C ARG A 180 5.77 7.17 0.01
N GLY A 181 4.85 7.50 -0.89
CA GLY A 181 4.63 8.87 -1.26
C GLY A 181 3.42 9.07 -2.15
N PHE A 182 3.18 10.34 -2.46
CA PHE A 182 2.25 10.74 -3.51
C PHE A 182 2.98 11.69 -4.47
N ALA A 183 2.53 11.76 -5.71
CA ALA A 183 3.11 12.63 -6.73
C ALA A 183 3.18 14.10 -6.26
N THR A 184 4.38 14.69 -6.28
CA THR A 184 4.57 16.12 -6.03
C THR A 184 3.81 16.95 -7.06
N GLY A 185 2.99 17.89 -6.60
CA GLY A 185 2.12 18.71 -7.45
C GLY A 185 0.87 17.99 -7.97
N GLY A 186 0.64 16.73 -7.55
CA GLY A 186 -0.55 15.98 -7.90
C GLY A 186 -1.69 16.14 -6.89
N ALA A 187 -2.92 15.89 -7.34
CA ALA A 187 -4.11 15.83 -6.52
C ALA A 187 -4.55 14.38 -6.28
N LYS A 188 -4.82 14.05 -5.01
CA LYS A 188 -5.40 12.77 -4.61
C LYS A 188 -6.87 12.73 -5.02
N VAL A 189 -7.15 12.17 -6.19
CA VAL A 189 -8.53 11.89 -6.61
C VAL A 189 -8.86 10.46 -6.24
N LEU A 190 -8.76 9.50 -7.16
CA LEU A 190 -8.96 8.07 -6.90
C LEU A 190 -8.11 7.25 -7.85
N PHE A 191 -7.49 6.19 -7.34
CA PHE A 191 -7.09 5.06 -8.17
C PHE A 191 -8.34 4.24 -8.52
N ARG A 192 -8.45 3.78 -9.77
CA ARG A 192 -9.66 3.14 -10.31
C ARG A 192 -9.32 1.87 -11.07
N LEU A 193 -9.67 0.72 -10.51
CA LEU A 193 -9.51 -0.59 -11.15
C LEU A 193 -10.87 -1.25 -11.38
N GLY A 194 -11.29 -1.35 -12.63
CA GLY A 194 -12.56 -1.97 -13.01
C GLY A 194 -13.26 -1.17 -14.12
N PRO A 195 -14.46 -1.58 -14.54
CA PRO A 195 -15.29 -0.78 -15.45
C PRO A 195 -15.84 0.48 -14.76
N ASP A 196 -15.84 1.62 -15.46
CA ASP A 196 -16.36 2.89 -14.92
C ASP A 196 -17.89 2.87 -14.69
N ALA A 197 -18.61 2.01 -15.41
CA ALA A 197 -20.07 1.85 -15.29
C ALA A 197 -20.50 0.89 -14.17
N SER A 198 -19.56 0.40 -13.36
CA SER A 198 -19.84 -0.49 -12.23
C SER A 198 -20.73 0.17 -11.18
N THR A 199 -21.66 -0.60 -10.64
CA THR A 199 -22.59 -0.18 -9.59
C THR A 199 -22.06 -0.47 -8.19
N ARG A 200 -21.17 -1.46 -8.03
CA ARG A 200 -20.50 -1.74 -6.76
C ARG A 200 -19.18 -1.00 -6.68
N LEU A 201 -19.04 -0.08 -5.73
CA LEU A 201 -17.85 0.74 -5.54
C LEU A 201 -17.10 0.27 -4.28
N ALA A 202 -16.06 -0.54 -4.44
CA ALA A 202 -15.27 -1.03 -3.32
C ALA A 202 -14.10 -0.09 -3.03
N VAL A 203 -14.17 0.66 -1.92
CA VAL A 203 -13.21 1.70 -1.56
C VAL A 203 -12.23 1.19 -0.51
N THR A 204 -10.94 1.29 -0.80
CA THR A 204 -9.82 0.96 0.09
C THR A 204 -8.92 2.17 0.35
N GLU A 205 -7.97 2.02 1.28
CA GLU A 205 -7.02 3.09 1.60
C GLU A 205 -5.86 3.17 0.60
N ALA A 206 -5.33 2.05 0.09
CA ALA A 206 -4.24 2.02 -0.90
C ALA A 206 -4.56 1.17 -2.16
N ALA A 207 -3.94 1.45 -3.31
CA ALA A 207 -4.17 0.69 -4.54
C ALA A 207 -3.76 -0.77 -4.42
N ILE A 208 -2.72 -1.07 -3.64
CA ILE A 208 -2.32 -2.46 -3.40
C ILE A 208 -3.49 -3.21 -2.72
N ASP A 209 -4.18 -2.59 -1.76
CA ASP A 209 -5.36 -3.20 -1.13
C ASP A 209 -6.54 -3.32 -2.08
N ALA A 210 -6.78 -2.32 -2.93
CA ALA A 210 -7.81 -2.38 -3.97
C ALA A 210 -7.54 -3.54 -4.95
N MET A 211 -6.29 -3.69 -5.38
CA MET A 211 -5.83 -4.77 -6.24
C MET A 211 -5.89 -6.13 -5.53
N SER A 212 -5.55 -6.18 -4.24
CA SER A 212 -5.60 -7.40 -3.45
C SER A 212 -7.04 -7.89 -3.22
N LEU A 213 -7.96 -6.99 -2.90
CA LEU A 213 -9.38 -7.29 -2.83
C LEU A 213 -9.90 -7.79 -4.19
N ALA A 214 -9.53 -7.11 -5.28
CA ALA A 214 -9.88 -7.55 -6.63
C ALA A 214 -9.32 -8.95 -6.95
N ALA A 215 -8.11 -9.29 -6.50
CA ALA A 215 -7.55 -10.63 -6.64
C ALA A 215 -8.35 -11.68 -5.84
N ILE A 216 -8.74 -11.35 -4.61
CA ILE A 216 -9.52 -12.22 -3.72
C ILE A 216 -10.91 -12.50 -4.32
N GLU A 217 -11.57 -11.48 -4.85
CA GLU A 217 -12.90 -11.58 -5.45
C GLU A 217 -12.88 -12.07 -6.92
N GLY A 218 -11.70 -12.20 -7.52
CA GLY A 218 -11.53 -12.68 -8.90
C GLY A 218 -11.93 -11.66 -9.96
N LEU A 219 -11.69 -10.36 -9.73
CA LEU A 219 -12.16 -9.24 -10.56
C LEU A 219 -13.66 -9.31 -10.78
N ARG A 220 -14.43 -9.19 -9.69
CA ARG A 220 -15.89 -9.37 -9.72
C ARG A 220 -16.56 -8.42 -10.71
N ASP A 221 -17.40 -8.97 -11.58
CA ASP A 221 -18.17 -8.19 -12.55
C ASP A 221 -19.05 -7.15 -11.85
N GLY A 222 -19.16 -5.98 -12.48
CA GLY A 222 -19.92 -4.84 -11.94
C GLY A 222 -19.29 -4.17 -10.71
N THR A 223 -18.02 -4.48 -10.39
CA THR A 223 -17.26 -3.82 -9.31
C THR A 223 -16.21 -2.87 -9.85
N LEU A 224 -16.14 -1.67 -9.28
CA LEU A 224 -15.03 -0.74 -9.41
C LEU A 224 -14.29 -0.70 -8.08
N TYR A 225 -13.03 -1.15 -8.09
CA TYR A 225 -12.13 -1.10 -6.95
C TYR A 225 -11.42 0.25 -6.93
N LEU A 226 -11.54 0.96 -5.83
CA LEU A 226 -11.13 2.34 -5.66
C LEU A 226 -10.11 2.45 -4.53
N SER A 227 -9.11 3.31 -4.69
CA SER A 227 -8.25 3.69 -3.58
C SER A 227 -8.15 5.21 -3.41
N THR A 228 -8.12 5.64 -2.15
CA THR A 228 -7.97 7.04 -1.72
C THR A 228 -6.52 7.52 -1.63
N GLY A 229 -5.52 6.63 -1.71
CA GLY A 229 -4.09 6.99 -1.61
C GLY A 229 -3.65 7.33 -0.17
N GLY A 230 -4.21 6.63 0.82
CA GLY A 230 -3.85 6.63 2.24
C GLY A 230 -4.32 7.85 3.04
N GLY A 231 -5.24 8.65 2.51
CA GLY A 231 -5.72 9.86 3.19
C GLY A 231 -7.06 10.34 2.61
N TRP A 232 -7.81 11.10 3.40
CA TRP A 232 -9.09 11.67 2.99
C TRP A 232 -8.92 13.14 2.60
N SER A 233 -8.98 13.44 1.30
CA SER A 233 -8.88 14.80 0.78
C SER A 233 -10.24 15.32 0.28
N ALA A 234 -10.42 16.63 0.18
CA ALA A 234 -11.64 17.22 -0.38
C ALA A 234 -11.91 16.75 -1.82
N THR A 235 -10.85 16.61 -2.63
CA THR A 235 -10.95 16.10 -4.00
C THR A 235 -11.36 14.62 -4.05
N THR A 236 -10.86 13.81 -3.10
CA THR A 236 -11.28 12.42 -2.94
C THR A 236 -12.76 12.33 -2.55
N ALA A 237 -13.19 13.13 -1.56
CA ALA A 237 -14.57 13.15 -1.09
C ALA A 237 -15.53 13.56 -2.21
N ALA A 238 -15.21 14.62 -2.96
CA ALA A 238 -16.00 15.07 -4.10
C ALA A 238 -16.09 13.99 -5.20
N ALA A 239 -14.98 13.31 -5.50
CA ALA A 239 -14.97 12.25 -6.50
C ALA A 239 -15.79 11.02 -6.07
N LEU A 240 -15.72 10.64 -4.80
CA LEU A 240 -16.55 9.58 -4.22
C LEU A 240 -18.02 9.97 -4.19
N GLY A 241 -18.34 11.22 -3.83
CA GLY A 241 -19.72 11.74 -3.86
C GLY A 241 -20.30 11.68 -5.27
N ALA A 242 -19.58 12.16 -6.28
CA ALA A 242 -20.01 12.09 -7.68
C ALA A 242 -20.20 10.66 -8.20
N LEU A 243 -19.43 9.70 -7.67
CA LEU A 243 -19.61 8.28 -7.95
C LEU A 243 -20.85 7.71 -7.23
N ALA A 244 -21.03 8.04 -5.96
CA ALA A 244 -22.12 7.57 -5.11
C ALA A 244 -23.50 8.09 -5.56
N SER A 245 -23.57 9.31 -6.11
CA SER A 245 -24.83 9.89 -6.62
C SER A 245 -25.35 9.25 -7.92
N ARG A 246 -24.63 8.27 -8.49
CA ARG A 246 -25.13 7.53 -9.66
C ARG A 246 -26.24 6.57 -9.25
N ARG A 247 -27.12 6.24 -10.20
CA ARG A 247 -28.25 5.33 -9.94
C ARG A 247 -27.76 3.93 -9.56
N ASN A 248 -28.45 3.34 -8.58
CA ASN A 248 -28.26 1.94 -8.14
C ASN A 248 -26.83 1.63 -7.70
N VAL A 249 -26.13 2.60 -7.11
CA VAL A 249 -24.80 2.38 -6.57
C VAL A 249 -24.87 1.76 -5.18
N GLN A 250 -23.96 0.82 -4.93
CA GLN A 250 -23.62 0.31 -3.61
C GLN A 250 -22.19 0.71 -3.28
N LEU A 251 -22.01 1.55 -2.26
CA LEU A 251 -20.72 1.92 -1.72
C LEU A 251 -20.25 0.87 -0.71
N VAL A 252 -19.14 0.21 -1.00
CA VAL A 252 -18.54 -0.80 -0.12
C VAL A 252 -17.29 -0.21 0.52
N ALA A 253 -17.35 0.03 1.83
CA ALA A 253 -16.20 0.39 2.64
C ALA A 253 -15.34 -0.86 2.87
N ALA A 254 -14.30 -1.02 2.07
CA ALA A 254 -13.34 -2.13 2.16
C ALA A 254 -12.03 -1.67 2.80
N THR A 255 -12.14 -0.99 3.95
CA THR A 255 -11.01 -0.38 4.67
C THR A 255 -10.38 -1.36 5.66
N ASP A 256 -9.17 -1.03 6.11
CA ASP A 256 -8.33 -1.86 6.98
C ASP A 256 -9.05 -2.25 8.27
N ALA A 257 -8.66 -3.39 8.85
CA ALA A 257 -9.23 -3.93 10.08
C ALA A 257 -8.60 -3.30 11.34
N ASN A 258 -8.51 -1.97 11.37
CA ASN A 258 -7.93 -1.20 12.47
C ASN A 258 -8.80 0.04 12.79
N PRO A 259 -8.54 0.75 13.92
CA PRO A 259 -9.34 1.92 14.30
C PRO A 259 -9.36 3.05 13.26
N GLN A 260 -8.27 3.25 12.50
CA GLN A 260 -8.23 4.24 11.43
C GLN A 260 -9.14 3.83 10.26
N GLY A 261 -9.08 2.56 9.85
CA GLY A 261 -9.96 2.00 8.82
C GLY A 261 -11.44 2.06 9.23
N ASP A 262 -11.74 1.97 10.52
CA ASP A 262 -13.08 2.17 11.06
C ASP A 262 -13.57 3.61 10.90
N MET A 263 -12.73 4.60 11.21
CA MET A 263 -13.06 6.00 10.94
C MET A 263 -13.26 6.28 9.45
N PHE A 264 -12.46 5.67 8.57
CA PHE A 264 -12.63 5.78 7.12
C PHE A 264 -13.97 5.19 6.66
N ALA A 265 -14.37 4.05 7.21
CA ALA A 265 -15.64 3.44 6.87
C ALA A 265 -16.86 4.26 7.32
N GLU A 266 -16.80 4.89 8.49
CA GLU A 266 -17.86 5.79 8.95
C GLU A 266 -17.96 7.04 8.06
N ARG A 267 -16.84 7.56 7.55
CA ARG A 267 -16.86 8.66 6.56
C ARG A 267 -17.50 8.23 5.24
N LEU A 268 -17.20 7.01 4.78
CA LEU A 268 -17.86 6.44 3.60
C LEU A 268 -19.36 6.22 3.85
N ARG A 269 -19.74 5.82 5.06
CA ARG A 269 -21.15 5.68 5.46
C ARG A 269 -21.89 7.01 5.39
N ALA A 270 -21.36 8.05 6.02
CA ALA A 270 -21.96 9.38 5.95
C ALA A 270 -22.11 9.87 4.49
N LEU A 271 -21.09 9.63 3.65
CA LEU A 271 -21.14 9.96 2.22
C LEU A 271 -22.24 9.17 1.47
N ALA A 272 -22.42 7.89 1.78
CA ALA A 272 -23.48 7.07 1.19
C ALA A 272 -24.87 7.56 1.63
N ASP A 273 -25.04 7.89 2.91
CA ASP A 273 -26.28 8.43 3.46
C ASP A 273 -26.64 9.78 2.81
N GLU A 274 -25.66 10.68 2.62
CA GLU A 274 -25.84 11.96 1.92
C GLU A 274 -26.19 11.77 0.44
N ALA A 275 -25.59 10.79 -0.23
CA ALA A 275 -25.87 10.47 -1.63
C ALA A 275 -27.17 9.66 -1.83
N GLY A 276 -27.74 9.10 -0.76
CA GLY A 276 -28.89 8.20 -0.81
C GLY A 276 -28.60 6.86 -1.52
N CYS A 277 -27.37 6.35 -1.43
CA CYS A 277 -26.98 5.09 -2.06
C CYS A 277 -26.85 3.95 -1.04
N ASP A 278 -26.90 2.70 -1.51
CA ASP A 278 -26.70 1.54 -0.63
C ASP A 278 -25.28 1.52 -0.09
N TRP A 279 -25.11 0.96 1.10
CA TRP A 279 -23.81 0.87 1.77
C TRP A 279 -23.53 -0.57 2.24
N MET A 280 -22.24 -0.96 2.28
CA MET A 280 -21.77 -2.16 2.98
C MET A 280 -20.36 -1.96 3.57
N ARG A 281 -20.04 -2.54 4.74
CA ARG A 281 -18.66 -2.69 5.25
C ARG A 281 -18.19 -4.08 4.88
N LEU A 282 -17.02 -4.13 4.28
CA LEU A 282 -16.28 -5.35 4.09
C LEU A 282 -14.95 -5.21 4.83
N ARG A 283 -14.68 -6.09 5.80
CA ARG A 283 -13.40 -6.08 6.52
C ARG A 283 -12.50 -7.19 5.99
N PRO A 284 -11.19 -6.95 5.83
CA PRO A 284 -10.23 -8.03 5.62
C PRO A 284 -10.21 -8.95 6.85
N PRO A 285 -9.92 -10.25 6.67
CA PRO A 285 -9.72 -11.17 7.79
C PRO A 285 -8.40 -10.90 8.55
N GLU A 286 -7.44 -10.26 7.90
CA GLU A 286 -6.16 -9.81 8.46
C GLU A 286 -6.16 -8.27 8.63
N GLU A 287 -5.03 -7.68 9.03
CA GLU A 287 -4.91 -6.22 9.22
C GLU A 287 -5.32 -5.40 7.98
N ASP A 288 -4.88 -5.85 6.78
CA ASP A 288 -5.22 -5.25 5.49
C ASP A 288 -5.54 -6.32 4.42
N TRP A 289 -6.00 -5.88 3.24
CA TRP A 289 -6.35 -6.79 2.15
C TRP A 289 -5.14 -7.47 1.52
N ASN A 290 -3.95 -6.86 1.59
CA ASN A 290 -2.74 -7.45 1.05
C ASN A 290 -2.23 -8.62 1.91
N GLU A 291 -2.24 -8.48 3.22
CA GLU A 291 -1.94 -9.57 4.15
C GLU A 291 -2.95 -10.71 3.99
N ALA A 292 -4.25 -10.40 3.91
CA ALA A 292 -5.29 -11.39 3.63
C ALA A 292 -5.07 -12.16 2.32
N LEU A 293 -4.58 -11.49 1.27
CA LEU A 293 -4.22 -12.14 0.02
C LEU A 293 -2.99 -13.06 0.18
N LYS A 294 -1.95 -12.60 0.87
CA LYS A 294 -0.73 -13.39 1.09
C LYS A 294 -1.05 -14.67 1.84
N ASP A 295 -1.86 -14.60 2.90
CA ASP A 295 -2.25 -15.77 3.68
C ASP A 295 -3.08 -16.75 2.86
N ARG A 296 -3.99 -16.25 2.02
CA ARG A 296 -4.75 -17.11 1.10
C ARG A 296 -3.85 -17.82 0.08
N VAL A 297 -2.82 -17.13 -0.45
CA VAL A 297 -1.85 -17.72 -1.37
C VAL A 297 -0.99 -18.77 -0.67
N LYS A 298 -0.54 -18.48 0.56
CA LYS A 298 0.22 -19.41 1.40
C LYS A 298 -0.58 -20.69 1.66
N GLN A 299 -1.82 -20.57 2.14
CA GLN A 299 -2.71 -21.72 2.39
C GLN A 299 -2.94 -22.55 1.13
N ARG A 300 -3.14 -21.90 -0.04
CA ARG A 300 -3.32 -22.60 -1.31
C ARG A 300 -2.08 -23.40 -1.71
N ASN A 301 -0.89 -22.85 -1.47
CA ASN A 301 0.37 -23.52 -1.78
C ASN A 301 0.64 -24.69 -0.84
N GLU A 302 0.31 -24.56 0.45
CA GLU A 302 0.40 -25.63 1.44
C GLU A 302 -0.56 -26.79 1.10
N ASN A 303 -1.82 -26.47 0.76
CA ASN A 303 -2.79 -27.47 0.33
C ASN A 303 -2.32 -28.24 -0.92
N ARG A 304 -1.75 -27.54 -1.90
CA ARG A 304 -1.19 -28.16 -3.11
C ARG A 304 0.00 -29.08 -2.82
N LYS A 305 0.88 -28.70 -1.89
CA LYS A 305 2.00 -29.55 -1.45
C LYS A 305 1.49 -30.80 -0.71
N GLY A 306 0.49 -30.65 0.15
CA GLY A 306 -0.14 -31.75 0.87
C GLY A 306 -0.88 -32.73 -0.05
N GLU A 307 -1.59 -32.23 -1.07
CA GLU A 307 -2.25 -33.08 -2.08
C GLU A 307 -1.23 -33.77 -3.00
N GLY A 308 -0.15 -33.09 -3.38
CA GLY A 308 0.95 -33.68 -4.15
C GLY A 308 1.63 -34.82 -3.39
N GLY A 309 1.95 -34.61 -2.11
CA GLY A 309 2.52 -35.64 -1.25
C GLY A 309 1.59 -36.84 -1.03
N ARG A 310 0.28 -36.61 -0.81
CA ARG A 310 -0.70 -37.70 -0.68
C ARG A 310 -0.85 -38.52 -1.97
N LYS A 311 -0.82 -37.87 -3.14
CA LYS A 311 -0.87 -38.56 -4.45
C LYS A 311 0.40 -39.36 -4.73
N GLU A 312 1.57 -38.85 -4.33
CA GLU A 312 2.84 -39.59 -4.42
C GLU A 312 2.88 -40.80 -3.47
N GLU A 313 2.43 -40.64 -2.23
CA GLU A 313 2.31 -41.75 -1.26
C GLU A 313 1.32 -42.82 -1.72
N GLU A 314 0.17 -42.41 -2.28
CA GLU A 314 -0.82 -43.32 -2.84
C GLU A 314 -0.28 -44.06 -4.08
N ALA A 315 0.45 -43.36 -4.96
CA ALA A 315 1.14 -43.98 -6.09
C ALA A 315 2.24 -44.96 -5.65
N CYS A 316 3.00 -44.64 -4.59
CA CYS A 316 3.98 -45.54 -3.99
C CYS A 316 3.31 -46.78 -3.35
N ARG A 317 2.18 -46.60 -2.65
CA ARG A 317 1.40 -47.69 -2.07
C ARG A 317 0.81 -48.61 -3.14
N MET A 318 0.31 -48.05 -4.25
CA MET A 318 -0.17 -48.81 -5.40
C MET A 318 0.95 -49.58 -6.12
N ARG A 319 2.16 -49.00 -6.24
CA ARG A 319 3.35 -49.70 -6.76
C ARG A 319 3.77 -50.85 -5.85
N ALA A 320 3.77 -50.66 -4.53
CA ALA A 320 4.11 -51.71 -3.57
C ALA A 320 3.06 -52.85 -3.54
N GLY A 321 1.78 -52.54 -3.73
CA GLY A 321 0.70 -53.53 -3.83
C GLY A 321 0.78 -54.40 -5.09
N ARG A 322 1.26 -53.83 -6.21
CA ARG A 322 1.38 -54.53 -7.50
C ARG A 322 2.55 -55.55 -7.54
N VAL A 323 3.51 -55.46 -6.63
CA VAL A 323 4.68 -56.37 -6.56
C VAL A 323 4.39 -57.63 -5.73
N LYS A 324 3.26 -57.72 -5.01
CA LYS A 324 2.91 -58.90 -4.18
C LYS A 324 1.99 -59.93 -4.85
N GLY A 325 1.63 -59.79 -6.12
CA GLY A 325 0.75 -60.73 -6.82
C GLY A 325 1.37 -61.37 -8.05
N GLY A 326 1.87 -62.61 -7.90
CA GLY A 326 1.99 -63.55 -9.03
C GLY A 326 3.39 -64.08 -9.37
N PHE A 327 3.98 -64.92 -8.51
CA PHE A 327 4.88 -65.98 -8.99
C PHE A 327 4.07 -67.26 -9.21
N ALA A 328 3.30 -67.31 -10.29
CA ALA A 328 2.77 -68.57 -10.80
C ALA A 328 3.84 -69.18 -11.73
N ARG A 329 4.39 -70.34 -11.33
CA ARG A 329 5.32 -71.14 -12.13
C ARG A 329 4.70 -71.49 -13.50
N PRO A 330 5.40 -71.32 -14.63
CA PRO A 330 4.92 -71.87 -15.89
C PRO A 330 5.04 -73.41 -15.87
N LYS A 331 3.96 -74.09 -16.24
CA LYS A 331 3.96 -75.54 -16.53
C LYS A 331 4.69 -75.79 -17.87
N PRO A 332 5.47 -76.87 -18.02
CA PRO A 332 6.13 -77.19 -19.27
C PRO A 332 5.13 -77.68 -20.32
N ALA A 333 5.35 -77.24 -21.57
CA ALA A 333 4.56 -77.62 -22.74
C ALA A 333 4.83 -79.09 -23.15
N LEU A 334 3.77 -79.84 -23.42
CA LEU A 334 3.82 -81.15 -24.05
C LEU A 334 3.70 -80.97 -25.57
N ASP A 335 4.65 -81.56 -26.30
CA ASP A 335 4.71 -81.66 -27.76
C ASP A 335 3.55 -82.50 -28.35
N PRO A 336 2.99 -82.13 -29.52
CA PRO A 336 2.13 -83.02 -30.28
C PRO A 336 2.88 -83.70 -31.44
N ALA A 337 2.88 -85.03 -31.37
CA ALA A 337 2.67 -85.99 -32.46
C ALA A 337 3.54 -85.91 -33.74
N GLY A 338 4.49 -86.85 -33.84
CA GLY A 338 4.90 -87.44 -35.11
C GLY A 338 3.86 -88.44 -35.62
N ARG A 339 3.50 -88.34 -36.90
CA ARG A 339 2.88 -89.42 -37.68
C ARG A 339 3.69 -89.64 -38.94
N ASP A 340 4.28 -90.83 -39.02
CA ASP A 340 4.92 -91.40 -40.19
C ASP A 340 3.97 -91.53 -41.37
N VAL A 341 4.47 -91.19 -42.55
CA VAL A 341 3.87 -91.49 -43.85
C VAL A 341 4.58 -92.73 -44.41
N GLY A 342 3.84 -93.82 -44.55
CA GLY A 342 4.30 -95.03 -45.23
C GLY A 342 4.41 -94.84 -46.75
N GLY A 343 5.41 -95.48 -47.37
CA GLY A 343 5.62 -95.40 -48.81
C GLY A 343 6.70 -96.32 -49.39
N ARG A 344 6.49 -97.64 -49.25
CA ARG A 344 6.96 -98.79 -50.05
C ARG A 344 7.91 -98.58 -51.26
N LYS A 345 9.02 -99.35 -51.21
CA LYS A 345 9.69 -100.19 -52.24
C LYS A 345 10.09 -99.63 -53.62
N GLY A 346 11.35 -99.90 -53.98
CA GLY A 346 11.79 -100.09 -55.37
C GLY A 346 13.30 -100.28 -55.52
N SER A 347 13.72 -101.54 -55.68
CA SER A 347 14.95 -102.10 -56.29
C SER A 347 16.34 -101.59 -55.91
#